data_AF-A0A956LNF7-F1
#
_entry.id   AF-A0A956LNF7-F1
#
_cell.length_a   1.000
_cell.length_b   1.000
_cell.length_c   1.000
_cell.angle_alpha   90.00
_cell.angle_beta   90.00
_cell.angle_gamma   90.00
#
_symmetry.space_group_name_H-M   'P 1'
#
loop_
_entity.id
_entity.type
_entity.pdbx_description
1 polymer ?
#
loop_
_entity_poly.entity_id
_entity_poly.type
_entity_poly.pdbx_seq_one_letter_code
_entity_poly.pdbx_strand_id
1 'polypeptide(L)'
;PGIGAEERGQAEAIASSIELMARLRVPTLSIVIGEGGSGGALAIGVTDRILMLEHSVYSVISPRGCASILWKNPEAEQLAAEQLRMTAEDLCALGICDERIPEAIGGAHRGLAITAAAMQAALRRHLAELSALDVEQRLERRYAKFRGIGHLELVAKSG
;
A
#
# COMPACT_ATOMS: atom_id res chain seq x y z
N PRO A 1 17.86 -3.60 4.14
CA PRO A 1 18.59 -4.80 3.67
C PRO A 1 19.93 -4.95 4.41
N GLY A 2 20.24 -6.15 4.91
CA GLY A 2 21.49 -6.42 5.61
C GLY A 2 21.73 -7.91 5.82
N ILE A 3 23.01 -8.32 5.93
CA ILE A 3 23.43 -9.73 6.00
C ILE A 3 22.67 -10.50 7.09
N GLY A 4 22.62 -9.97 8.31
CA GLY A 4 21.90 -10.64 9.40
C GLY A 4 20.39 -10.76 9.16
N ALA A 5 19.78 -9.89 8.34
CA ALA A 5 18.37 -10.03 7.97
C ALA A 5 18.17 -11.20 6.99
N GLU A 6 19.09 -11.38 6.04
CA GLU A 6 19.09 -12.53 5.12
C GLU A 6 19.34 -13.85 5.86
N GLU A 7 20.33 -13.89 6.76
CA GLU A 7 20.64 -15.09 7.57
C GLU A 7 19.46 -15.54 8.44
N ARG A 8 18.60 -14.59 8.83
CA ARG A 8 17.38 -14.85 9.60
C ARG A 8 16.12 -15.03 8.73
N GLY A 9 16.27 -15.10 7.41
CA GLY A 9 15.18 -15.37 6.49
C GLY A 9 14.19 -14.22 6.33
N GLN A 10 14.66 -12.98 6.13
CA GLN A 10 13.77 -11.82 5.92
C GLN A 10 12.69 -12.06 4.84
N ALA A 11 13.04 -12.74 3.74
CA ALA A 11 12.08 -13.07 2.69
C ALA A 11 10.98 -14.03 3.16
N GLU A 12 11.33 -15.05 3.96
CA GLU A 12 10.37 -15.98 4.56
C GLU A 12 9.46 -15.24 5.55
N ALA A 13 10.03 -14.40 6.41
CA ALA A 13 9.24 -13.63 7.38
C ALA A 13 8.21 -12.72 6.68
N ILE A 14 8.59 -12.08 5.58
CA ILE A 14 7.67 -11.27 4.76
C ILE A 14 6.59 -12.14 4.12
N ALA A 15 6.96 -13.26 3.50
CA ALA A 15 6.03 -14.17 2.83
C ALA A 15 5.01 -14.78 3.80
N SER A 16 5.48 -15.27 4.95
CA SER A 16 4.66 -15.83 6.03
C SER A 16 3.71 -14.78 6.61
N SER A 17 4.15 -13.53 6.74
CA SER A 17 3.28 -12.42 7.17
C SER A 17 2.19 -12.14 6.14
N ILE A 18 2.53 -12.06 4.85
CA ILE A 18 1.57 -11.88 3.75
C ILE A 18 0.52 -13.00 3.74
N GLU A 19 0.95 -14.25 3.86
CA GLU A 19 0.04 -15.40 3.89
C GLU A 19 -0.89 -15.36 5.11
N LEU A 20 -0.36 -15.07 6.29
CA LEU A 20 -1.14 -14.96 7.51
C LEU A 20 -2.19 -13.86 7.39
N MET A 21 -1.78 -12.67 6.93
CA MET A 21 -2.66 -11.51 6.75
C MET A 21 -3.81 -11.80 5.78
N ALA A 22 -3.54 -12.47 4.66
CA ALA A 22 -4.56 -12.85 3.70
C ALA A 22 -5.67 -13.71 4.31
N ARG A 23 -5.37 -14.47 5.38
CA ARG A 23 -6.28 -15.42 6.04
C ARG A 23 -6.87 -14.91 7.36
N LEU A 24 -6.52 -13.71 7.83
CA LEU A 24 -7.01 -13.17 9.11
C LEU A 24 -8.54 -13.06 9.11
N ARG A 25 -9.19 -13.70 10.09
CA ARG A 25 -10.66 -13.79 10.19
C ARG A 25 -11.32 -12.59 10.88
N VAL A 26 -10.55 -11.56 11.23
CA VAL A 26 -11.03 -10.30 11.82
C VAL A 26 -11.00 -9.17 10.79
N PRO A 27 -11.73 -8.06 11.02
CA PRO A 27 -11.54 -6.83 10.25
C PRO A 27 -10.09 -6.34 10.33
N THR A 28 -9.48 -6.04 9.18
CA THR A 28 -8.12 -5.51 9.10
C THR A 28 -8.10 -4.26 8.22
N LEU A 29 -7.37 -3.26 8.69
CA LEU A 29 -7.14 -2.01 7.98
C LEU A 29 -5.67 -1.62 8.12
N SER A 30 -5.06 -1.14 7.04
CA SER A 30 -3.74 -0.53 7.07
C SER A 30 -3.83 0.94 6.67
N ILE A 31 -2.97 1.78 7.25
CA ILE A 31 -2.81 3.18 6.84
C ILE A 31 -1.34 3.44 6.55
N VAL A 32 -1.03 3.89 5.34
CA VAL A 32 0.31 4.40 5.02
C VAL A 32 0.40 5.85 5.47
N ILE A 33 1.15 6.09 6.55
CA ILE A 33 1.30 7.40 7.20
C ILE A 33 2.56 8.18 6.79
N GLY A 34 3.38 7.59 5.92
CA GLY A 34 4.66 8.16 5.47
C GLY A 34 5.13 7.41 4.23
N GLU A 35 6.21 6.64 4.36
CA GLU A 35 6.73 5.83 3.24
C GLU A 35 6.37 4.34 3.38
N GLY A 36 5.57 3.84 2.44
CA GLY A 36 5.27 2.43 2.22
C GLY A 36 6.31 1.79 1.30
N GLY A 37 7.38 1.24 1.87
CA GLY A 37 8.46 0.63 1.10
C GLY A 37 8.25 -0.85 0.78
N SER A 38 7.92 -1.16 -0.46
CA SER A 38 8.03 -2.50 -1.09
C SER A 38 7.43 -3.64 -0.25
N GLY A 39 8.06 -4.81 -0.28
CA GLY A 39 7.66 -6.01 0.47
C GLY A 39 7.60 -5.80 1.98
N GLY A 40 8.43 -4.89 2.53
CA GLY A 40 8.41 -4.59 3.97
C GLY A 40 7.11 -3.94 4.42
N ALA A 41 6.59 -2.99 3.63
CA ALA A 41 5.27 -2.42 3.87
C ALA A 41 4.14 -3.42 3.56
N LEU A 42 4.27 -4.18 2.47
CA LEU A 42 3.28 -5.20 2.07
C LEU A 42 3.11 -6.31 3.10
N ALA A 43 4.18 -6.67 3.83
CA ALA A 43 4.16 -7.67 4.89
C ALA A 43 3.04 -7.43 5.93
N ILE A 44 2.70 -6.15 6.16
CA ILE A 44 1.62 -5.71 7.05
C ILE A 44 0.49 -4.96 6.31
N GLY A 45 0.50 -5.00 4.97
CA GLY A 45 -0.40 -4.23 4.11
C GLY A 45 -1.59 -5.01 3.54
N VAL A 46 -1.56 -6.35 3.61
CA VAL A 46 -2.61 -7.21 3.06
C VAL A 46 -3.85 -7.20 3.96
N THR A 47 -4.74 -6.24 3.72
CA THR A 47 -5.87 -5.94 4.61
C THR A 47 -7.17 -5.73 3.83
N ASP A 48 -8.31 -5.72 4.53
CA ASP A 48 -9.61 -5.44 3.90
C ASP A 48 -9.68 -4.02 3.32
N ARG A 49 -8.97 -3.08 3.95
CA ARG A 49 -8.89 -1.66 3.55
C ARG A 49 -7.47 -1.13 3.70
N ILE A 50 -6.95 -0.54 2.63
CA ILE A 50 -5.68 0.17 2.58
C ILE A 50 -6.00 1.64 2.41
N LEU A 51 -5.74 2.43 3.45
CA LEU A 51 -5.88 3.88 3.43
C LEU A 51 -4.50 4.53 3.33
N MET A 52 -4.44 5.74 2.82
CA MET A 52 -3.18 6.49 2.69
C MET A 52 -3.40 7.93 3.12
N LEU A 53 -2.47 8.48 3.92
CA LEU A 53 -2.43 9.93 4.09
C LEU A 53 -2.11 10.61 2.76
N GLU A 54 -2.63 11.82 2.56
CA GLU A 54 -2.56 12.58 1.31
C GLU A 54 -1.15 12.71 0.73
N HIS A 55 -0.12 12.93 1.54
CA HIS A 55 1.26 13.07 1.09
C HIS A 55 2.10 11.80 1.32
N SER A 56 1.47 10.69 1.74
CA SER A 56 2.17 9.42 1.88
C SER A 56 2.39 8.76 0.52
N VAL A 57 3.40 7.90 0.47
CA VAL A 57 3.79 7.20 -0.76
C VAL A 57 3.84 5.70 -0.53
N TYR A 58 3.54 4.91 -1.56
CA TYR A 58 3.67 3.46 -1.51
C TYR A 58 4.23 2.97 -2.84
N SER A 59 5.41 2.34 -2.82
CA SER A 59 6.10 1.91 -4.04
C SER A 59 6.81 0.56 -3.87
N VAL A 60 6.96 -0.16 -4.99
CA VAL A 60 7.72 -1.42 -5.08
C VAL A 60 9.23 -1.20 -4.94
N ILE A 61 9.73 -0.02 -5.30
CA ILE A 61 11.14 0.36 -5.22
C ILE A 61 11.26 1.86 -4.92
N SER A 62 12.33 2.29 -4.25
CA SER A 62 12.57 3.73 -4.10
C SER A 62 12.79 4.40 -5.46
N PRO A 63 12.34 5.66 -5.65
CA PRO A 63 12.58 6.42 -6.87
C PRO A 63 14.07 6.45 -7.28
N ARG A 64 14.97 6.72 -6.34
CA ARG A 64 16.43 6.65 -6.56
C ARG A 64 16.90 5.29 -7.06
N GLY A 65 16.36 4.20 -6.51
CA GLY A 65 16.70 2.84 -6.91
C GLY A 65 16.23 2.55 -8.34
N CYS A 66 15.00 2.93 -8.66
CA CYS A 66 14.42 2.84 -10.01
C CYS A 66 15.25 3.63 -11.03
N ALA A 67 15.60 4.88 -10.72
CA ALA A 67 16.43 5.76 -11.53
C ALA A 67 17.80 5.14 -11.85
N SER A 68 18.44 4.57 -10.83
CA SER A 68 19.75 3.93 -10.96
C SER A 68 19.72 2.67 -11.82
N ILE A 69 18.60 1.93 -11.85
CA ILE A 69 18.47 0.68 -12.61
C ILE A 69 18.05 0.97 -14.06
N LEU A 70 16.97 1.72 -14.27
CA LEU A 70 16.38 1.91 -15.59
C LEU A 70 17.11 2.97 -16.41
N TRP A 71 17.55 4.06 -15.77
CA TRP A 71 18.24 5.17 -16.45
C TRP A 71 19.75 5.18 -16.22
N LYS A 72 20.28 4.31 -15.35
CA LYS A 72 21.70 4.32 -14.93
C LYS A 72 22.17 5.69 -14.42
N ASN A 73 21.22 6.50 -13.95
CA ASN A 73 21.45 7.86 -13.48
C ASN A 73 20.60 8.11 -12.24
N PRO A 74 21.19 8.16 -11.04
CA PRO A 74 20.47 8.48 -9.81
C PRO A 74 19.81 9.86 -9.81
N GLU A 75 20.30 10.81 -10.62
CA GLU A 75 19.72 12.16 -10.73
C GLU A 75 18.37 12.16 -11.44
N ALA A 76 18.02 11.09 -12.14
CA ALA A 76 16.70 10.90 -12.75
C ALA A 76 15.61 10.49 -11.73
N GLU A 77 15.85 10.70 -10.44
CA GLU A 77 14.96 10.30 -9.34
C GLU A 77 13.55 10.90 -9.45
N GLN A 78 13.44 12.19 -9.80
CA GLN A 78 12.14 12.85 -9.95
C GLN A 78 11.32 12.22 -11.09
N LEU A 79 11.95 11.98 -12.24
CA LEU A 79 11.32 11.29 -13.37
C LEU A 79 10.87 9.88 -12.96
N ALA A 80 11.71 9.15 -12.22
CA ALA A 80 11.36 7.83 -11.74
C ALA A 80 10.17 7.86 -10.76
N ALA A 81 10.10 8.83 -9.86
CA ALA A 81 8.97 9.00 -8.94
C ALA A 81 7.64 9.24 -9.69
N GLU A 82 7.66 10.10 -10.70
CA GLU A 82 6.49 10.40 -11.55
C GLU A 82 6.02 9.15 -12.32
N GLN A 83 6.96 8.37 -12.88
CA GLN A 83 6.63 7.15 -13.62
C GLN A 83 6.17 5.98 -12.72
N LEU A 84 6.60 5.96 -11.47
CA LEU A 84 6.21 4.93 -10.50
C LEU A 84 4.76 5.08 -10.00
N ARG A 85 4.16 6.27 -10.15
CA ARG A 85 2.77 6.55 -9.73
C ARG A 85 2.48 6.10 -8.29
N MET A 86 3.33 6.57 -7.38
CA MET A 86 3.41 6.07 -6.00
C MET A 86 2.63 6.90 -4.98
N THR A 87 1.96 7.98 -5.40
CA THR A 87 1.22 8.88 -4.50
C THR A 87 -0.10 8.26 -4.05
N ALA A 88 -0.66 8.73 -2.94
CA ALA A 88 -1.99 8.31 -2.49
C ALA A 88 -3.08 8.56 -3.56
N GLU A 89 -2.98 9.67 -4.30
CA GLU A 89 -3.89 9.98 -5.41
C GLU A 89 -3.79 8.95 -6.54
N ASP A 90 -2.58 8.65 -7.00
CA ASP A 90 -2.34 7.64 -8.03
C ASP A 90 -2.90 6.28 -7.64
N LEU A 91 -2.62 5.85 -6.42
CA LEU A 91 -2.97 4.51 -5.95
C LEU A 91 -4.46 4.38 -5.66
N CYS A 92 -5.15 5.46 -5.28
CA CYS A 92 -6.61 5.51 -5.29
C CYS A 92 -7.15 5.38 -6.72
N ALA A 93 -6.60 6.12 -7.68
CA ALA A 93 -7.03 6.05 -9.08
C ALA A 93 -6.79 4.66 -9.71
N LEU A 94 -5.76 3.94 -9.25
CA LEU A 94 -5.45 2.56 -9.66
C LEU A 94 -6.28 1.50 -8.91
N GLY A 95 -7.11 1.87 -7.93
CA GLY A 95 -7.91 0.95 -7.13
C GLY A 95 -7.11 0.13 -6.12
N ILE A 96 -5.88 0.54 -5.80
CA ILE A 96 -5.03 -0.10 -4.79
C ILE A 96 -5.33 0.48 -3.39
N CYS A 97 -5.48 1.80 -3.30
CA CYS A 97 -5.87 2.50 -2.07
C CYS A 97 -7.38 2.74 -2.06
N ASP A 98 -8.04 2.38 -0.96
CA ASP A 98 -9.50 2.52 -0.79
C ASP A 98 -9.89 3.96 -0.40
N GLU A 99 -9.03 4.69 0.30
CA GLU A 99 -9.28 6.08 0.68
C GLU A 99 -8.00 6.88 0.91
N ARG A 100 -7.94 8.05 0.27
CA ARG A 100 -6.97 9.10 0.57
C ARG A 100 -7.49 9.97 1.72
N ILE A 101 -6.77 9.97 2.84
CA ILE A 101 -7.09 10.74 4.05
C ILE A 101 -6.39 12.10 3.96
N PRO A 102 -7.12 13.23 4.05
CA PRO A 102 -6.53 14.55 3.97
C PRO A 102 -5.63 14.84 5.18
N GLU A 103 -4.56 15.58 4.94
CA GLU A 103 -3.68 16.08 5.99
C GLU A 103 -4.00 17.53 6.36
N ALA A 104 -3.37 18.03 7.44
CA ALA A 104 -3.40 19.46 7.72
C ALA A 104 -2.76 20.28 6.57
N ILE A 105 -3.17 21.55 6.44
CA ILE A 105 -2.62 22.45 5.41
C ILE A 105 -1.09 22.52 5.54
N GLY A 106 -0.39 22.14 4.47
CA GLY A 106 1.07 22.06 4.40
C GLY A 106 1.67 20.80 5.03
N GLY A 107 0.87 19.77 5.30
CA GLY A 107 1.30 18.43 5.70
C GLY A 107 0.99 18.07 7.17
N ALA A 108 0.96 16.77 7.46
CA ALA A 108 0.56 16.20 8.75
C ALA A 108 1.34 16.78 9.93
N HIS A 109 2.64 17.02 9.75
CA HIS A 109 3.55 17.58 10.74
C HIS A 109 3.16 18.99 11.20
N ARG A 110 2.38 19.75 10.40
CA ARG A 110 1.88 21.09 10.77
C ARG A 110 0.59 21.07 11.59
N GLY A 111 -0.08 19.93 11.66
CA GLY A 111 -1.35 19.80 12.34
C GLY A 111 -1.65 18.34 12.69
N LEU A 112 -0.87 17.79 13.62
CA LEU A 112 -1.00 16.39 14.04
C LEU A 112 -2.40 16.08 14.57
N ALA A 113 -2.98 16.99 15.38
CA ALA A 113 -4.32 16.78 15.94
C ALA A 113 -5.41 16.74 14.85
N ILE A 114 -5.29 17.60 13.83
CA ILE A 114 -6.22 17.66 12.70
C ILE A 114 -6.10 16.37 11.87
N THR A 115 -4.87 15.96 11.55
CA THR A 115 -4.61 14.75 10.77
C THR A 115 -5.05 13.50 11.52
N ALA A 116 -4.77 13.41 12.83
CA ALA A 116 -5.23 12.32 13.67
C ALA A 116 -6.76 12.23 13.76
N ALA A 117 -7.46 13.37 13.81
CA ALA A 117 -8.92 13.40 13.78
C ALA A 117 -9.47 12.87 12.45
N ALA A 118 -8.86 13.27 11.32
CA ALA A 118 -9.23 12.75 9.99
C ALA A 118 -8.99 11.23 9.89
N MET A 119 -7.84 10.74 10.36
CA MET A 119 -7.54 9.30 10.43
C MET A 119 -8.54 8.56 11.31
N GLN A 120 -8.88 9.10 12.48
CA GLN A 120 -9.84 8.49 13.40
C GLN A 120 -11.23 8.39 12.77
N ALA A 121 -11.68 9.42 12.06
CA ALA A 121 -12.96 9.41 11.36
C ALA A 121 -12.99 8.33 10.27
N ALA A 122 -11.94 8.24 9.45
CA ALA A 122 -11.80 7.21 8.41
C ALA A 122 -11.77 5.79 9.01
N LEU A 123 -10.94 5.57 10.04
CA LEU A 123 -10.85 4.29 10.75
C LEU A 123 -12.20 3.83 11.30
N ARG A 124 -12.94 4.73 11.97
CA ARG A 124 -14.24 4.39 12.54
C ARG A 124 -15.26 4.01 11.47
N ARG A 125 -15.30 4.75 10.36
CA ARG A 125 -16.21 4.48 9.23
C ARG A 125 -15.91 3.12 8.60
N HIS A 126 -14.66 2.90 8.17
CA HIS A 126 -14.27 1.64 7.54
C HIS A 126 -14.39 0.44 8.49
N LEU A 127 -14.02 0.60 9.77
CA LEU A 127 -14.17 -0.48 10.74
C LEU A 127 -15.65 -0.84 10.94
N ALA A 128 -16.55 0.15 11.05
CA ALA A 128 -17.98 -0.10 11.17
C ALA A 128 -18.53 -0.85 9.94
N GLU A 129 -18.15 -0.44 8.73
CA GLU A 129 -18.52 -1.12 7.48
C GLU A 129 -18.02 -2.58 7.45
N LEU A 130 -16.76 -2.82 7.82
CA LEU A 130 -16.16 -4.15 7.81
C LEU A 130 -16.70 -5.07 8.93
N SER A 131 -17.07 -4.49 10.07
CA SER A 131 -17.68 -5.19 11.19
C SER A 131 -19.13 -5.58 10.93
N ALA A 132 -19.82 -4.90 10.01
CA ALA A 132 -21.16 -5.28 9.57
C ALA A 132 -21.18 -6.49 8.63
N LEU A 133 -20.03 -6.88 8.07
CA LEU A 133 -19.88 -8.06 7.23
C LEU A 133 -19.63 -9.30 8.08
N ASP A 134 -20.22 -10.42 7.67
CA ASP A 134 -19.81 -11.70 8.21
C ASP A 134 -18.36 -12.05 7.79
N VAL A 135 -17.78 -13.03 8.48
CA VAL A 135 -16.38 -13.42 8.31
C VAL A 135 -16.10 -13.89 6.89
N GLU A 136 -16.99 -14.68 6.29
CA GLU A 136 -16.77 -15.30 4.98
C GLU A 136 -16.89 -14.27 3.86
N GLN A 137 -17.87 -13.36 3.95
CA GLN A 137 -18.00 -12.21 3.05
C GLN A 137 -16.76 -11.33 3.09
N ARG A 138 -16.20 -11.09 4.28
CA ARG A 138 -14.99 -10.27 4.43
C ARG A 138 -13.77 -10.95 3.80
N LEU A 139 -13.58 -12.24 4.04
CA LEU A 139 -12.48 -13.02 3.43
C LEU A 139 -12.61 -13.06 1.90
N GLU A 140 -13.81 -13.31 1.37
CA GLU A 140 -14.06 -13.33 -0.07
C GLU A 140 -13.78 -11.96 -0.70
N ARG A 141 -14.23 -10.87 -0.07
CA ARG A 141 -13.93 -9.50 -0.55
C ARG A 141 -12.44 -9.18 -0.52
N ARG A 142 -11.72 -9.58 0.53
CA ARG A 142 -10.26 -9.41 0.60
C ARG A 142 -9.57 -10.20 -0.51
N TYR A 143 -9.95 -11.45 -0.71
CA TYR A 143 -9.42 -12.28 -1.79
C TYR A 143 -9.68 -11.66 -3.16
N ALA A 144 -10.93 -11.29 -3.46
CA ALA A 144 -11.32 -10.66 -4.72
C ALA A 144 -10.58 -9.34 -4.96
N LYS A 145 -10.43 -8.49 -3.93
CA LYS A 145 -9.63 -7.25 -4.01
C LYS A 145 -8.22 -7.54 -4.50
N PHE A 146 -7.46 -8.39 -3.81
CA PHE A 146 -6.06 -8.65 -4.19
C PHE A 146 -5.95 -9.43 -5.51
N ARG A 147 -6.92 -10.31 -5.82
CA ARG A 147 -6.93 -11.05 -7.08
C ARG A 147 -7.24 -10.16 -8.29
N GLY A 148 -7.99 -9.08 -8.09
CA GLY A 148 -8.31 -8.09 -9.12
C GLY A 148 -7.25 -7.02 -9.34
N ILE A 149 -6.21 -6.94 -8.49
CA ILE A 149 -5.10 -6.00 -8.69
C ILE A 149 -4.21 -6.49 -9.84
N GLY A 150 -4.00 -5.61 -10.81
CA GLY A 150 -3.20 -5.86 -12.01
C GLY A 150 -4.04 -5.93 -13.28
N HIS A 151 -3.49 -5.46 -14.39
CA HIS A 151 -4.12 -5.52 -15.70
C HIS A 151 -3.28 -6.38 -16.64
N LEU A 152 -3.92 -7.34 -17.29
CA LEU A 152 -3.28 -8.20 -18.30
C LEU A 152 -3.92 -7.88 -19.66
N GLU A 153 -3.17 -7.23 -20.53
CA GLU A 153 -3.52 -7.18 -21.95
C GLU A 153 -3.02 -8.45 -22.63
N LEU A 154 -3.94 -9.31 -23.05
CA LEU A 154 -3.60 -10.47 -23.87
C LEU A 154 -3.29 -9.97 -25.29
N VAL A 155 -2.01 -9.82 -25.61
CA VAL A 155 -1.57 -9.54 -26.98
C VAL A 155 -1.83 -10.79 -27.81
N ALA A 156 -2.81 -10.72 -28.72
CA ALA A 156 -3.04 -11.77 -29.70
C ALA A 156 -1.76 -11.95 -30.54
N LYS A 157 -1.26 -13.17 -30.65
CA LYS A 157 -0.11 -13.46 -31.53
C LYS A 157 -0.49 -13.07 -32.96
N SER A 158 0.16 -12.04 -33.49
CA SER A 158 0.16 -11.74 -34.91
C SER A 158 0.69 -12.97 -35.65
N GLY A 159 -0.16 -13.57 -36.48
CA GLY A 159 0.21 -14.64 -37.42
C GLY A 159 1.00 -14.12 -38.60
#